data_AF-A0A2E1FS73-F1
#
_entry.id   AF-A0A2E1FS73-F1
#
_cell.length_a   1.000
_cell.length_b   1.000
_cell.length_c   1.000
_cell.angle_alpha   90.00
_cell.angle_beta   90.00
_cell.angle_gamma   90.00
#
_symmetry.space_group_name_H-M   'P 1'
#
loop_
_entity.id
_entity.type
_entity.pdbx_description
1 polymer ?
#
loop_
_entity_poly.entity_id
_entity_poly.type
_entity_poly.pdbx_seq_one_letter_code
_entity_poly.pdbx_strand_id
1 'polypeptide(L)'
;MRPLLYFAFCFFLSNSIVSQCDQPEEIVREGMTYFGCLNDSEEMHGYGTLTRTEGDIKQIQSGEFEYDVFLNGEITLLDHGDTTLYQKGEFNRHSQHLKTGISKHYGSLTFQCGTSEITPGNTIRIVTYKDYEVLDETSNFDNHYNAQDIISKGDSTYVRIDTRNSHQYISVKINQVEGEWMFDTGGGDLSIGYNLWSRIIDQVDVEYEDLNIETCGMGVGGNPNFYDTFQLNNLKLGDFTINNVVVSVAHDPGNNDNLMGLGFCKKFSDVQWSLINEKILFIK
;
A
#
# COMPACT_ATOMS: atom_id res chain seq x y z
N MET A 1 -42.05 -23.02 23.55
CA MET A 1 -43.05 -21.98 23.92
C MET A 1 -42.57 -20.67 23.29
N ARG A 2 -43.28 -20.17 22.27
CA ARG A 2 -43.01 -18.88 21.59
C ARG A 2 -43.74 -17.75 22.32
N PRO A 3 -43.28 -16.50 22.18
CA PRO A 3 -44.01 -15.54 21.33
C PRO A 3 -43.04 -14.90 20.33
N LEU A 4 -43.25 -14.98 19.00
CA LEU A 4 -44.03 -14.06 18.17
C LEU A 4 -44.15 -12.62 18.73
N LEU A 5 -43.31 -11.72 18.23
CA LEU A 5 -43.67 -10.30 18.09
C LEU A 5 -43.27 -9.85 16.68
N TYR A 6 -44.29 -9.61 15.86
CA TYR A 6 -44.19 -8.86 14.62
C TYR A 6 -44.00 -7.38 14.95
N PHE A 7 -43.00 -6.73 14.37
CA PHE A 7 -43.06 -5.30 14.09
C PHE A 7 -42.59 -5.08 12.66
N ALA A 8 -43.57 -4.82 11.79
CA ALA A 8 -43.38 -4.27 10.47
C ALA A 8 -43.80 -2.81 10.52
N PHE A 9 -42.92 -1.89 10.08
CA PHE A 9 -43.24 -0.64 9.36
C PHE A 9 -41.88 0.07 9.07
N CYS A 10 -41.31 0.03 7.86
CA CYS A 10 -41.59 0.82 6.65
C CYS A 10 -41.05 2.27 6.65
N PHE A 11 -40.23 2.57 5.63
CA PHE A 11 -39.72 3.87 5.11
C PHE A 11 -38.73 4.63 6.04
N PHE A 12 -37.51 4.98 5.63
CA PHE A 12 -37.16 5.75 4.43
C PHE A 12 -35.98 5.18 3.62
N LEU A 13 -36.29 4.71 2.41
CA LEU A 13 -35.44 4.98 1.25
C LEU A 13 -35.63 6.45 0.88
N SER A 14 -34.60 7.26 1.10
CA SER A 14 -34.26 8.47 0.32
C SER A 14 -33.32 9.33 1.14
N ASN A 15 -32.02 9.01 1.16
CA ASN A 15 -31.06 10.11 1.14
C ASN A 15 -31.04 10.57 -0.30
N SER A 16 -31.93 11.52 -0.54
CA SER A 16 -32.00 12.37 -1.70
C SER A 16 -30.58 12.67 -2.17
N ILE A 17 -30.24 12.19 -3.36
CA ILE A 17 -29.34 12.96 -4.22
C ILE A 17 -30.13 14.23 -4.49
N VAL A 18 -30.00 15.21 -3.60
CA VAL A 18 -30.50 16.55 -3.85
C VAL A 18 -29.66 17.02 -5.04
N SER A 19 -30.30 17.12 -6.19
CA SER A 19 -29.80 17.95 -7.27
C SER A 19 -29.55 19.33 -6.65
N GLN A 20 -28.29 19.70 -6.38
CA GLN A 20 -27.96 20.98 -5.73
C GLN A 20 -28.30 22.18 -6.64
N CYS A 21 -28.58 21.94 -7.93
CA CYS A 21 -29.14 22.91 -8.86
C CYS A 21 -30.19 22.25 -9.74
N ASP A 22 -31.22 23.01 -10.13
CA ASP A 22 -32.32 22.53 -10.98
C ASP A 22 -31.88 22.36 -12.45
N GLN A 23 -30.84 23.08 -12.88
CA GLN A 23 -30.25 22.97 -14.21
C GLN A 23 -28.72 23.10 -14.13
N PRO A 24 -27.97 22.01 -14.33
CA PRO A 24 -26.51 22.10 -14.47
C PRO A 24 -26.16 22.80 -15.78
N GLU A 25 -25.08 23.58 -15.77
CA GLU A 25 -24.58 24.32 -16.91
C GLU A 25 -23.23 23.77 -17.39
N GLU A 26 -22.95 23.94 -18.68
CA GLU A 26 -21.66 23.61 -19.28
C GLU A 26 -20.88 24.89 -19.59
N ILE A 27 -19.70 25.02 -18.98
CA ILE A 27 -18.74 26.08 -19.28
C ILE A 27 -17.56 25.46 -20.02
N VAL A 28 -17.27 25.97 -21.22
CA VAL A 28 -16.09 25.57 -22.00
C VAL A 28 -15.18 26.78 -22.16
N ARG A 29 -13.93 26.64 -21.71
CA ARG A 29 -12.84 27.62 -21.88
C ARG A 29 -11.61 26.91 -22.45
N GLU A 30 -10.62 27.67 -22.91
CA GLU A 30 -9.37 27.08 -23.39
C GLU A 30 -8.71 26.23 -22.28
N GLY A 31 -8.50 24.93 -22.56
CA GLY A 31 -7.92 23.98 -21.61
C GLY A 31 -8.84 23.57 -20.44
N MET A 32 -10.12 23.96 -20.42
CA MET A 32 -11.01 23.69 -19.29
C MET A 32 -12.47 23.46 -19.71
N THR A 33 -13.10 22.45 -19.12
CA THR A 33 -14.54 22.19 -19.24
C THR A 33 -15.13 21.95 -17.85
N TYR A 34 -16.18 22.67 -17.50
CA TYR A 34 -16.96 22.45 -16.29
C TYR A 34 -18.39 22.07 -16.64
N PHE A 35 -18.95 21.08 -15.96
CA PHE A 35 -20.35 20.71 -16.01
C PHE A 35 -20.91 20.61 -14.59
N GLY A 36 -21.80 21.52 -14.21
CA GLY A 36 -22.32 21.55 -12.84
C GLY A 36 -23.10 22.81 -12.47
N CYS A 37 -23.27 23.00 -11.17
CA CYS A 37 -24.04 24.10 -10.60
C CYS A 37 -23.24 25.42 -10.57
N LEU A 38 -23.90 26.52 -10.92
CA LEU A 38 -23.35 27.88 -10.81
C LEU A 38 -24.14 28.70 -9.79
N ASN A 39 -23.50 29.72 -9.21
CA ASN A 39 -24.19 30.75 -8.43
C ASN A 39 -24.71 31.90 -9.33
N ASP A 40 -25.40 32.88 -8.74
CA ASP A 40 -25.93 34.06 -9.45
C ASP A 40 -24.86 34.94 -10.12
N SER A 41 -23.58 34.74 -9.77
CA SER A 41 -22.41 35.41 -10.36
C SER A 41 -21.73 34.56 -11.46
N GLU A 42 -22.34 33.45 -11.88
CA GLU A 42 -21.79 32.48 -12.85
C GLU A 42 -20.49 31.79 -12.38
N GLU A 43 -20.25 31.72 -11.07
CA GLU A 43 -19.11 31.00 -10.47
C GLU A 43 -19.51 29.57 -10.12
N MET A 44 -18.59 28.61 -10.22
CA MET A 44 -18.82 27.21 -9.87
C MET A 44 -19.21 27.11 -8.38
N HIS A 45 -20.41 26.59 -8.12
CA HIS A 45 -20.98 26.55 -6.77
C HIS A 45 -21.98 25.39 -6.64
N GLY A 46 -21.71 24.46 -5.72
CA GLY A 46 -22.41 23.19 -5.57
C GLY A 46 -21.72 22.04 -6.32
N TYR A 47 -22.45 20.95 -6.56
CA TYR A 47 -21.89 19.78 -7.25
C TYR A 47 -21.60 20.05 -8.73
N GLY A 48 -20.43 19.60 -9.17
CA GLY A 48 -20.04 19.66 -10.58
C GLY A 48 -18.85 18.78 -10.91
N THR A 49 -18.48 18.77 -12.18
CA THR A 49 -17.27 18.12 -12.69
C THR A 49 -16.46 19.11 -13.50
N LEU A 50 -15.22 19.35 -13.08
CA LEU A 50 -14.24 20.22 -13.73
C LEU A 50 -13.15 19.35 -14.36
N THR A 51 -12.97 19.45 -15.67
CA THR A 51 -11.86 18.86 -16.41
C THR A 51 -10.91 19.97 -16.84
N ARG A 52 -9.62 19.82 -16.53
CA ARG A 52 -8.54 20.70 -17.01
C ARG A 52 -7.51 19.88 -17.77
N THR A 53 -7.06 20.41 -18.90
CA THR A 53 -6.00 19.80 -19.71
C THR A 53 -4.91 20.84 -19.94
N GLU A 54 -3.69 20.55 -19.50
CA GLU A 54 -2.52 21.39 -19.69
C GLU A 54 -1.37 20.53 -20.23
N GLY A 55 -1.01 20.71 -21.50
CA GLY A 55 -0.08 19.83 -22.19
C GLY A 55 -0.57 18.38 -22.19
N ASP A 56 0.25 17.48 -21.64
CA ASP A 56 -0.03 16.05 -21.53
C ASP A 56 -0.74 15.66 -20.22
N ILE A 57 -1.04 16.62 -19.34
CA ILE A 57 -1.67 16.38 -18.05
C ILE A 57 -3.16 16.65 -18.14
N LYS A 58 -3.97 15.69 -17.68
CA LYS A 58 -5.42 15.83 -17.52
C LYS A 58 -5.83 15.71 -16.05
N GLN A 59 -6.41 16.76 -15.50
CA GLN A 59 -7.02 16.78 -14.17
C GLN A 59 -8.54 16.70 -14.29
N ILE A 60 -9.17 15.85 -13.49
CA ILE A 60 -10.63 15.74 -13.36
C ILE A 60 -10.97 15.90 -11.89
N GLN A 61 -11.78 16.90 -11.55
CA GLN A 61 -12.33 17.12 -10.21
C GLN A 61 -13.84 16.90 -10.28
N SER A 62 -14.38 16.03 -9.44
CA SER A 62 -15.83 15.76 -9.38
C SER A 62 -16.31 15.82 -7.93
N GLY A 63 -17.24 16.71 -7.64
CA GLY A 63 -17.63 16.99 -6.25
C GLY A 63 -18.18 18.40 -6.04
N GLU A 64 -18.07 18.87 -4.80
CA GLU A 64 -18.62 20.13 -4.32
C GLU A 64 -17.65 21.29 -4.53
N PHE A 65 -18.16 22.36 -5.14
CA PHE A 65 -17.48 23.62 -5.37
C PHE A 65 -18.12 24.74 -4.55
N GLU A 66 -17.33 25.73 -4.15
CA GLU A 66 -17.83 26.96 -3.53
C GLU A 66 -17.00 28.15 -4.02
N TYR A 67 -17.62 29.05 -4.80
CA TYR A 67 -16.96 30.24 -5.35
C TYR A 67 -15.70 29.87 -6.16
N ASP A 68 -15.88 28.99 -7.15
CA ASP A 68 -14.81 28.44 -8.00
C ASP A 68 -13.78 27.52 -7.30
N VAL A 69 -13.95 27.23 -5.99
CA VAL A 69 -13.03 26.39 -5.23
C VAL A 69 -13.58 24.99 -5.01
N PHE A 70 -12.80 23.96 -5.35
CA PHE A 70 -13.12 22.57 -5.04
C PHE A 70 -12.89 22.25 -3.56
N LEU A 71 -13.91 21.76 -2.86
CA LEU A 71 -13.87 21.54 -1.41
C LEU A 71 -13.93 20.07 -1.02
N ASN A 72 -14.71 19.27 -1.71
CA ASN A 72 -14.95 17.88 -1.35
C ASN A 72 -15.30 17.05 -2.58
N GLY A 73 -14.76 15.85 -2.68
CA GLY A 73 -15.06 14.94 -3.78
C GLY A 73 -13.84 14.15 -4.22
N GLU A 74 -13.71 13.95 -5.53
CA GLU A 74 -12.67 13.14 -6.14
C GLU A 74 -11.82 13.97 -7.10
N ILE A 75 -10.49 13.82 -7.02
CA ILE A 75 -9.53 14.36 -7.98
C ILE A 75 -8.81 13.19 -8.64
N THR A 76 -8.83 13.14 -9.96
CA THR A 76 -8.01 12.23 -10.76
C THR A 76 -7.05 13.06 -11.61
N LEU A 77 -5.77 12.80 -11.48
CA LEU A 77 -4.70 13.35 -12.29
C LEU A 77 -4.15 12.23 -13.16
N LEU A 78 -4.24 12.41 -14.48
CA LEU A 78 -3.72 11.51 -15.49
C LEU A 78 -2.52 12.19 -16.14
N ASP A 79 -1.35 11.59 -16.00
CA ASP A 79 -0.15 11.92 -16.75
C ASP A 79 0.08 10.81 -17.78
N HIS A 80 0.28 11.16 -19.04
CA HIS A 80 0.52 10.20 -20.12
C HIS A 80 1.83 9.38 -19.98
N GLY A 81 2.65 9.64 -18.94
CA GLY A 81 3.87 8.91 -18.58
C GLY A 81 3.72 7.88 -17.43
N ASP A 82 2.65 7.08 -17.40
CA ASP A 82 2.39 5.97 -16.46
C ASP A 82 1.90 6.32 -15.05
N THR A 83 1.84 7.59 -14.66
CA THR A 83 1.44 7.99 -13.29
C THR A 83 -0.01 8.50 -13.24
N THR A 84 -0.82 7.88 -12.39
CA THR A 84 -2.17 8.34 -12.04
C THR A 84 -2.24 8.63 -10.55
N LEU A 85 -2.66 9.84 -10.19
CA LEU A 85 -2.99 10.19 -8.81
C LEU A 85 -4.51 10.29 -8.67
N TYR A 86 -5.06 9.51 -7.76
CA TYR A 86 -6.46 9.57 -7.36
C TYR A 86 -6.57 10.04 -5.91
N GLN A 87 -7.38 11.05 -5.64
CA GLN A 87 -7.65 11.54 -4.29
C GLN A 87 -9.15 11.59 -4.06
N LYS A 88 -9.59 11.25 -2.85
CA LYS A 88 -10.99 11.33 -2.45
C LYS A 88 -11.11 11.86 -1.03
N GLY A 89 -11.86 12.94 -0.84
CA GLY A 89 -12.18 13.48 0.48
C GLY A 89 -12.32 15.00 0.48
N GLU A 90 -12.02 15.60 1.64
CA GLU A 90 -12.05 17.05 1.86
C GLU A 90 -10.71 17.68 1.48
N PHE A 91 -10.76 18.84 0.83
CA PHE A 91 -9.60 19.58 0.34
C PHE A 91 -9.48 20.95 1.02
N ASN A 92 -8.24 21.42 1.17
CA ASN A 92 -7.97 22.78 1.62
C ASN A 92 -8.37 23.79 0.53
N ARG A 93 -9.17 24.79 0.92
CA ARG A 93 -9.65 25.86 0.04
C ARG A 93 -8.53 26.61 -0.70
N HIS A 94 -7.33 26.73 -0.12
CA HIS A 94 -6.23 27.54 -0.66
C HIS A 94 -5.19 26.72 -1.41
N SER A 95 -4.88 25.51 -0.95
CA SER A 95 -3.79 24.70 -1.53
C SER A 95 -4.26 23.51 -2.38
N GLN A 96 -5.55 23.17 -2.34
CA GLN A 96 -6.08 21.92 -2.90
C GLN A 96 -5.36 20.67 -2.38
N HIS A 97 -4.68 20.77 -1.23
CA HIS A 97 -4.16 19.61 -0.53
C HIS A 97 -5.30 18.87 0.16
N LEU A 98 -5.28 17.54 0.05
CA LEU A 98 -6.20 16.66 0.74
C LEU A 98 -6.03 16.84 2.26
N LYS A 99 -7.10 17.26 2.92
CA LYS A 99 -7.17 17.45 4.37
C LYS A 99 -7.51 16.15 5.07
N THR A 100 -8.61 15.53 4.64
CA THR A 100 -9.15 14.29 5.21
C THR A 100 -9.64 13.43 4.07
N GLY A 101 -9.18 12.18 3.98
CA GLY A 101 -9.54 11.31 2.87
C GLY A 101 -8.47 10.30 2.52
N ILE A 102 -8.51 9.82 1.27
CA ILE A 102 -7.58 8.82 0.75
C ILE A 102 -6.89 9.35 -0.50
N SER A 103 -5.57 9.16 -0.59
CA SER A 103 -4.75 9.38 -1.79
C SER A 103 -4.24 8.04 -2.30
N LYS A 104 -4.38 7.76 -3.58
CA LYS A 104 -3.86 6.58 -4.27
C LYS A 104 -2.96 7.04 -5.41
N HIS A 105 -1.70 6.68 -5.33
CA HIS A 105 -0.71 6.93 -6.36
C HIS A 105 -0.48 5.63 -7.10
N TYR A 106 -0.74 5.63 -8.40
CA TYR A 106 -0.45 4.53 -9.31
C TYR A 106 0.66 4.99 -10.25
N GLY A 107 1.64 4.14 -10.53
CA GLY A 107 2.65 4.41 -11.55
C GLY A 107 4.06 4.24 -11.03
N SER A 108 4.93 5.18 -11.40
CA SER A 108 6.37 5.01 -11.19
C SER A 108 6.85 5.91 -10.05
N LEU A 109 7.16 5.29 -8.89
CA LEU A 109 7.75 5.99 -7.75
C LEU A 109 9.27 5.97 -7.87
N THR A 110 9.93 7.12 -7.78
CA THR A 110 11.41 7.16 -7.76
C THR A 110 11.95 6.88 -6.36
N PHE A 111 12.79 5.86 -6.25
CA PHE A 111 13.52 5.48 -5.06
C PHE A 111 14.97 5.93 -5.18
N GLN A 112 15.47 6.60 -4.14
CA GLN A 112 16.89 6.95 -4.07
C GLN A 112 17.69 5.79 -3.51
N CYS A 113 18.76 5.43 -4.22
CA CYS A 113 19.68 4.35 -3.91
C CYS A 113 21.12 4.84 -3.83
N GLY A 114 21.48 5.45 -2.70
CA GLY A 114 22.76 6.15 -2.59
C GLY A 114 22.82 7.31 -3.59
N THR A 115 23.69 7.19 -4.61
CA THR A 115 23.80 8.17 -5.71
C THR A 115 22.96 7.84 -6.93
N SER A 116 22.32 6.67 -6.96
CA SER A 116 21.47 6.23 -8.06
C SER A 116 20.00 6.46 -7.73
N GLU A 117 19.15 6.47 -8.76
CA GLU A 117 17.70 6.52 -8.63
C GLU A 117 17.09 5.39 -9.47
N ILE A 118 16.02 4.78 -8.97
CA ILE A 118 15.27 3.72 -9.67
C ILE A 118 13.81 4.16 -9.69
N THR A 119 13.14 4.02 -10.81
CA THR A 119 11.72 4.37 -10.93
C THR A 119 10.95 3.17 -11.50
N PRO A 120 10.67 2.13 -10.68
CA PRO A 120 9.92 0.97 -11.15
C PRO A 120 8.49 1.39 -11.51
N GLY A 121 7.94 0.77 -12.55
CA GLY A 121 6.51 0.87 -12.86
C GLY A 121 5.67 0.06 -11.87
N ASN A 122 4.33 0.10 -12.04
CA ASN A 122 3.38 -0.72 -11.28
C ASN A 122 3.35 -0.52 -9.76
N THR A 123 3.93 0.57 -9.24
CA THR A 123 3.81 0.87 -7.82
C THR A 123 2.44 1.46 -7.51
N ILE A 124 1.86 1.02 -6.40
CA ILE A 124 0.62 1.53 -5.85
C ILE A 124 0.89 1.94 -4.41
N ARG A 125 0.67 3.21 -4.08
CA ARG A 125 0.78 3.73 -2.72
C ARG A 125 -0.54 4.35 -2.31
N ILE A 126 -1.08 3.90 -1.18
CA ILE A 126 -2.35 4.35 -0.62
C ILE A 126 -2.07 5.02 0.71
N VAL A 127 -2.44 6.29 0.82
CA VAL A 127 -2.24 7.11 2.03
C VAL A 127 -3.59 7.61 2.51
N THR A 128 -3.89 7.39 3.79
CA THR A 128 -5.09 7.91 4.45
C THR A 128 -4.73 9.12 5.28
N TYR A 129 -5.45 10.22 5.10
CA TYR A 129 -5.24 11.48 5.80
C TYR A 129 -6.39 11.78 6.74
N LYS A 130 -6.06 12.40 7.88
CA LYS A 130 -7.01 13.04 8.78
C LYS A 130 -6.42 14.35 9.27
N ASP A 131 -7.13 15.46 9.03
CA ASP A 131 -6.70 16.78 9.47
C ASP A 131 -5.25 17.13 9.06
N TYR A 132 -4.90 16.82 7.81
CA TYR A 132 -3.57 16.99 7.18
C TYR A 132 -2.49 16.01 7.66
N GLU A 133 -2.78 15.13 8.61
CA GLU A 133 -1.83 14.13 9.10
C GLU A 133 -2.04 12.78 8.41
N VAL A 134 -0.93 12.09 8.11
CA VAL A 134 -0.97 10.71 7.63
C VAL A 134 -1.42 9.82 8.79
N LEU A 135 -2.59 9.21 8.65
CA LEU A 135 -3.15 8.27 9.61
C LEU A 135 -2.67 6.84 9.36
N ASP A 136 -2.59 6.46 8.08
CA ASP A 136 -2.18 5.13 7.64
C ASP A 136 -1.60 5.19 6.23
N GLU A 137 -0.70 4.26 5.93
CA GLU A 137 -0.04 4.16 4.63
C GLU A 137 0.26 2.69 4.29
N THR A 138 -0.12 2.30 3.07
CA THR A 138 0.16 0.97 2.53
C THR A 138 0.64 1.07 1.08
N SER A 139 1.36 0.05 0.64
CA SER A 139 1.76 -0.10 -0.75
C SER A 139 1.63 -1.56 -1.18
N ASN A 140 1.65 -1.82 -2.50
CA ASN A 140 1.67 -3.18 -3.04
C ASN A 140 3.05 -3.85 -2.97
N PHE A 141 4.09 -3.11 -2.61
CA PHE A 141 5.47 -3.59 -2.50
C PHE A 141 6.00 -3.55 -1.05
N ASP A 142 5.13 -3.28 -0.08
CA ASP A 142 5.44 -3.34 1.34
C ASP A 142 4.52 -4.32 2.08
N ASN A 143 5.13 -5.00 3.04
CA ASN A 143 4.39 -5.80 4.00
C ASN A 143 3.61 -4.90 4.97
N HIS A 144 2.33 -5.23 5.16
CA HIS A 144 1.43 -4.61 6.14
C HIS A 144 0.53 -5.66 6.78
N TYR A 145 0.07 -5.39 8.00
CA TYR A 145 -0.70 -6.34 8.78
C TYR A 145 -2.10 -6.52 8.19
N ASN A 146 -2.43 -7.77 7.87
CA ASN A 146 -3.78 -8.20 7.55
C ASN A 146 -4.03 -9.57 8.20
N ALA A 147 -4.97 -9.61 9.13
CA ALA A 147 -5.32 -10.84 9.85
C ALA A 147 -5.66 -12.02 8.93
N GLN A 148 -6.20 -11.76 7.74
CA GLN A 148 -6.59 -12.82 6.80
C GLN A 148 -5.39 -13.47 6.09
N ASP A 149 -4.24 -12.78 6.05
CA ASP A 149 -3.00 -13.32 5.48
C ASP A 149 -2.40 -14.41 6.38
N ILE A 150 -2.72 -14.42 7.68
CA ILE A 150 -2.15 -15.33 8.67
C ILE A 150 -3.16 -16.42 9.05
N ILE A 151 -2.88 -17.65 8.65
CA ILE A 151 -3.63 -18.86 8.97
C ILE A 151 -2.96 -19.58 10.15
N SER A 152 -3.70 -19.72 11.25
CA SER A 152 -3.22 -20.36 12.48
C SER A 152 -4.41 -20.82 13.34
N LYS A 153 -4.13 -21.64 14.36
CA LYS A 153 -5.13 -22.01 15.38
C LYS A 153 -5.21 -21.01 16.55
N GLY A 154 -4.20 -20.17 16.73
CA GLY A 154 -4.12 -19.20 17.81
C GLY A 154 -3.51 -17.88 17.34
N ASP A 155 -3.59 -16.87 18.19
CA ASP A 155 -3.28 -15.48 17.81
C ASP A 155 -1.79 -15.13 17.92
N SER A 156 -0.93 -16.08 18.32
CA SER A 156 0.50 -15.83 18.44
C SER A 156 1.32 -17.09 18.21
N THR A 157 2.54 -16.92 17.73
CA THR A 157 3.54 -18.00 17.64
C THR A 157 4.87 -17.54 18.18
N TYR A 158 5.57 -18.43 18.89
CA TYR A 158 6.96 -18.21 19.25
C TYR A 158 7.87 -18.87 18.23
N VAL A 159 8.94 -18.18 17.89
CA VAL A 159 9.99 -18.72 17.05
C VAL A 159 11.31 -18.63 17.81
N ARG A 160 12.03 -19.74 17.84
CA ARG A 160 13.34 -19.81 18.46
C ARG A 160 14.36 -19.05 17.61
N ILE A 161 15.25 -18.34 18.28
CA ILE A 161 16.40 -17.71 17.66
C ILE A 161 17.62 -18.62 17.79
N ASP A 162 18.37 -18.80 16.72
CA ASP A 162 19.71 -19.38 16.76
C ASP A 162 20.75 -18.26 16.70
N THR A 163 21.64 -18.17 17.70
CA THR A 163 22.65 -17.10 17.77
C THR A 163 24.02 -17.64 17.38
N ARG A 164 24.59 -17.08 16.31
CA ARG A 164 25.90 -17.48 15.77
C ARG A 164 26.71 -16.25 15.43
N ASN A 165 27.96 -16.17 15.90
CA ASN A 165 28.87 -15.05 15.64
C ASN A 165 28.22 -13.67 15.93
N SER A 166 27.47 -13.56 17.03
CA SER A 166 26.72 -12.36 17.42
C SER A 166 25.58 -11.94 16.48
N HIS A 167 25.18 -12.80 15.55
CA HIS A 167 24.02 -12.62 14.69
C HIS A 167 22.92 -13.61 15.09
N GLN A 168 21.67 -13.21 14.88
CA GLN A 168 20.49 -13.98 15.26
C GLN A 168 19.79 -14.49 14.01
N TYR A 169 19.43 -15.76 14.00
CA TYR A 169 18.85 -16.43 12.84
C TYR A 169 17.51 -17.06 13.20
N ILE A 170 16.61 -17.02 12.21
CA ILE A 170 15.26 -17.55 12.29
C ILE A 170 15.04 -18.49 11.10
N SER A 171 14.65 -19.74 11.39
CA SER A 171 14.22 -20.67 10.36
C SER A 171 12.82 -20.31 9.87
N VAL A 172 12.68 -20.24 8.56
CA VAL A 172 11.39 -20.04 7.89
C VAL A 172 11.28 -21.08 6.78
N LYS A 173 10.09 -21.66 6.62
CA LYS A 173 9.86 -22.68 5.58
C LYS A 173 8.91 -22.14 4.53
N ILE A 174 9.36 -22.05 3.28
CA ILE A 174 8.54 -21.69 2.13
C ILE A 174 8.24 -22.97 1.36
N ASN A 175 6.97 -23.39 1.38
CA ASN A 175 6.55 -24.70 0.91
C ASN A 175 7.39 -25.86 1.51
N GLN A 176 8.27 -26.51 0.74
CA GLN A 176 9.15 -27.59 1.21
C GLN A 176 10.57 -27.13 1.55
N VAL A 177 10.94 -25.90 1.20
CA VAL A 177 12.29 -25.38 1.37
C VAL A 177 12.38 -24.65 2.71
N GLU A 178 13.23 -25.16 3.59
CA GLU A 178 13.64 -24.43 4.78
C GLU A 178 14.85 -23.55 4.46
N GLY A 179 14.73 -22.28 4.85
CA GLY A 179 15.82 -21.31 4.82
C GLY A 179 16.02 -20.70 6.21
N GLU A 180 17.18 -20.09 6.40
CA GLU A 180 17.50 -19.33 7.61
C GLU A 180 17.73 -17.88 7.24
N TRP A 181 17.02 -17.00 7.94
CA TRP A 181 17.14 -15.55 7.79
C TRP A 181 17.86 -14.97 8.99
N MET A 182 18.82 -14.09 8.74
CA MET A 182 19.40 -13.25 9.78
C MET A 182 18.35 -12.20 10.17
N PHE A 183 17.98 -12.15 11.45
CA PHE A 183 17.12 -11.11 11.98
C PHE A 183 17.90 -9.80 12.07
N ASP A 184 17.54 -8.83 11.23
CA ASP A 184 18.25 -7.57 11.06
C ASP A 184 17.28 -6.41 11.27
N THR A 185 17.25 -5.84 12.48
CA THR A 185 16.41 -4.68 12.78
C THR A 185 16.82 -3.41 12.02
N GLY A 186 18.01 -3.39 11.39
CA GLY A 186 18.44 -2.33 10.48
C GLY A 186 17.97 -2.53 9.03
N GLY A 187 17.43 -3.71 8.70
CA GLY A 187 16.94 -4.06 7.37
C GLY A 187 15.50 -3.60 7.11
N GLY A 188 15.23 -3.27 5.84
CA GLY A 188 13.91 -2.87 5.36
C GLY A 188 12.97 -4.05 5.14
N ASP A 189 13.38 -5.04 4.34
CA ASP A 189 12.45 -6.05 3.79
C ASP A 189 12.71 -7.46 4.32
N LEU A 190 11.88 -8.42 3.92
CA LEU A 190 12.29 -9.82 3.90
C LEU A 190 13.11 -10.06 2.62
N SER A 191 14.43 -10.08 2.72
CA SER A 191 15.30 -10.34 1.58
C SER A 191 15.60 -11.82 1.41
N ILE A 192 15.68 -12.28 0.16
CA ILE A 192 16.05 -13.65 -0.19
C ILE A 192 17.25 -13.59 -1.13
N GLY A 193 18.35 -14.21 -0.72
CA GLY A 193 19.53 -14.37 -1.54
C GLY A 193 19.29 -15.30 -2.74
N TYR A 194 20.07 -15.11 -3.80
CA TYR A 194 19.88 -15.77 -5.09
C TYR A 194 19.76 -17.30 -4.97
N ASN A 195 20.69 -17.95 -4.26
CA ASN A 195 20.70 -19.42 -4.16
C ASN A 195 19.49 -19.99 -3.41
N LEU A 196 19.00 -19.29 -2.38
CA LEU A 196 17.80 -19.73 -1.66
C LEU A 196 16.57 -19.55 -2.54
N TRP A 197 16.48 -18.42 -3.26
CA TRP A 197 15.41 -18.19 -4.22
C TRP A 197 15.36 -19.26 -5.31
N SER A 198 16.48 -19.59 -5.95
CA SER A 198 16.54 -20.65 -6.97
C SER A 198 15.99 -21.97 -6.44
N ARG A 199 16.38 -22.37 -5.22
CA ARG A 199 15.88 -23.60 -4.58
C ARG A 199 14.38 -23.57 -4.33
N ILE A 200 13.83 -22.40 -3.98
CA ILE A 200 12.39 -22.21 -3.74
C ILE A 200 11.63 -22.36 -5.06
N ILE A 201 12.02 -21.63 -6.11
CA ILE A 201 11.29 -21.65 -7.39
C ILE A 201 11.45 -22.95 -8.19
N ASP A 202 12.48 -23.76 -7.88
CA ASP A 202 12.64 -25.11 -8.44
C ASP A 202 11.60 -26.13 -7.92
N GLN A 203 10.79 -25.77 -6.92
CA GLN A 203 9.72 -26.62 -6.40
C GLN A 203 8.45 -26.54 -7.28
N VAL A 204 7.77 -27.68 -7.46
CA VAL A 204 6.62 -27.82 -8.38
C VAL A 204 5.37 -27.00 -7.96
N ASP A 205 5.23 -26.67 -6.67
CA ASP A 205 4.02 -26.06 -6.11
C ASP A 205 4.30 -24.77 -5.29
N VAL A 206 5.27 -23.96 -5.70
CA VAL A 206 5.47 -22.64 -5.08
C VAL A 206 4.57 -21.61 -5.76
N GLU A 207 3.69 -21.02 -4.97
CA GLU A 207 2.78 -19.96 -5.40
C GLU A 207 3.42 -18.60 -5.13
N TYR A 208 3.72 -17.88 -6.21
CA TYR A 208 4.27 -16.53 -6.15
C TYR A 208 3.75 -15.66 -7.30
N GLU A 209 3.76 -14.36 -7.08
CA GLU A 209 3.49 -13.35 -8.09
C GLU A 209 4.71 -12.45 -8.24
N ASP A 210 5.16 -12.24 -9.48
CA ASP A 210 6.11 -11.19 -9.82
C ASP A 210 5.38 -9.86 -9.87
N LEU A 211 5.75 -8.94 -8.97
CA LEU A 211 5.11 -7.64 -8.89
C LEU A 211 5.62 -6.69 -10.00
N ASN A 212 6.67 -7.10 -10.73
CA ASN A 212 7.36 -6.31 -11.75
C ASN A 212 7.83 -4.96 -11.19
N ILE A 213 8.36 -5.00 -9.96
CA ILE A 213 8.90 -3.86 -9.22
C ILE A 213 10.34 -4.19 -8.85
N GLU A 214 11.26 -3.37 -9.35
CA GLU A 214 12.66 -3.37 -8.92
C GLU A 214 12.80 -2.45 -7.70
N THR A 215 13.40 -2.98 -6.63
CA THR A 215 13.80 -2.22 -5.46
C THR A 215 15.31 -2.24 -5.30
N CYS A 216 15.83 -1.42 -4.40
CA CYS A 216 17.21 -1.50 -4.00
C CYS A 216 17.40 -1.37 -2.50
N GLY A 217 18.50 -1.94 -2.03
CA GLY A 217 18.94 -1.81 -0.65
C GLY A 217 20.39 -1.36 -0.60
N MET A 218 20.72 -0.57 0.42
CA MET A 218 22.10 -0.22 0.73
C MET A 218 22.51 -0.83 2.07
N GLY A 219 23.55 -1.65 2.03
CA GLY A 219 24.22 -2.10 3.24
C GLY A 219 25.14 -1.02 3.81
N VAL A 220 25.75 -1.30 4.96
CA VAL A 220 26.71 -0.40 5.63
C VAL A 220 27.89 0.00 4.74
N GLY A 221 28.24 -0.84 3.74
CA GLY A 221 29.30 -0.56 2.77
C GLY A 221 28.95 0.50 1.71
N GLY A 222 27.70 0.95 1.62
CA GLY A 222 27.25 2.01 0.70
C GLY A 222 27.18 1.62 -0.77
N ASN A 223 27.41 0.34 -1.11
CA ASN A 223 27.18 -0.17 -2.46
C ASN A 223 25.69 -0.55 -2.60
N PRO A 224 25.02 -0.11 -3.69
CA PRO A 224 23.64 -0.50 -3.95
C PRO A 224 23.57 -1.98 -4.35
N ASN A 225 22.57 -2.67 -3.82
CA ASN A 225 22.13 -3.98 -4.28
C ASN A 225 20.72 -3.84 -4.86
N PHE A 226 20.48 -4.49 -6.00
CA PHE A 226 19.21 -4.46 -6.71
C PHE A 226 18.45 -5.76 -6.48
N TYR A 227 17.13 -5.65 -6.35
CA TYR A 227 16.25 -6.74 -6.01
C TYR A 227 14.99 -6.70 -6.87
N ASP A 228 14.51 -7.86 -7.27
CA ASP A 228 13.16 -8.04 -7.80
C ASP A 228 12.18 -8.26 -6.65
N THR A 229 11.00 -7.67 -6.75
CA THR A 229 9.97 -7.77 -5.71
C THR A 229 8.92 -8.80 -6.09
N PHE A 230 8.69 -9.77 -5.19
CA PHE A 230 7.70 -10.82 -5.38
C PHE A 230 6.72 -10.86 -4.21
N GLN A 231 5.51 -11.35 -4.46
CA GLN A 231 4.56 -11.71 -3.43
C GLN A 231 4.50 -13.24 -3.29
N LEU A 232 4.79 -13.75 -2.10
CA LEU A 232 4.83 -15.18 -1.78
C LEU A 232 3.64 -15.62 -0.93
N ASN A 233 3.15 -16.81 -1.22
CA ASN A 233 2.18 -17.52 -0.39
C ASN A 233 2.80 -18.70 0.35
N ASN A 234 2.08 -19.21 1.35
CA ASN A 234 2.41 -20.42 2.08
C ASN A 234 3.78 -20.40 2.80
N LEU A 235 4.19 -19.25 3.33
CA LEU A 235 5.36 -19.11 4.19
C LEU A 235 5.02 -19.59 5.61
N LYS A 236 5.79 -20.52 6.15
CA LYS A 236 5.59 -21.11 7.47
C LYS A 236 6.60 -20.56 8.47
N LEU A 237 6.07 -20.01 9.56
CA LEU A 237 6.83 -19.42 10.66
C LEU A 237 6.21 -19.89 11.98
N GLY A 238 6.87 -20.82 12.66
CA GLY A 238 6.29 -21.49 13.82
C GLY A 238 4.94 -22.15 13.47
N ASP A 239 3.88 -21.80 14.21
CA ASP A 239 2.52 -22.31 14.00
C ASP A 239 1.73 -21.55 12.92
N PHE A 240 2.32 -20.50 12.32
CA PHE A 240 1.66 -19.68 11.32
C PHE A 240 1.95 -20.16 9.90
N THR A 241 0.94 -20.14 9.05
CA THR A 241 1.09 -20.11 7.60
C THR A 241 0.66 -18.72 7.11
N ILE A 242 1.53 -18.05 6.39
CA ILE A 242 1.43 -16.64 6.03
C ILE A 242 1.38 -16.53 4.51
N ASN A 243 0.41 -15.77 4.02
CA ASN A 243 0.19 -15.49 2.61
C ASN A 243 0.45 -14.02 2.30
N ASN A 244 0.53 -13.69 1.01
CA ASN A 244 0.72 -12.32 0.52
C ASN A 244 1.93 -11.62 1.15
N VAL A 245 3.03 -12.37 1.36
CA VAL A 245 4.28 -11.84 1.91
C VAL A 245 5.09 -11.22 0.79
N VAL A 246 5.35 -9.93 0.88
CA VAL A 246 6.25 -9.25 -0.07
C VAL A 246 7.69 -9.56 0.30
N VAL A 247 8.49 -9.95 -0.69
CA VAL A 247 9.92 -10.28 -0.54
C VAL A 247 10.77 -9.60 -1.61
N SER A 248 12.00 -9.27 -1.24
CA SER A 248 13.00 -8.67 -2.13
C SER A 248 14.06 -9.73 -2.46
N VAL A 249 14.17 -10.11 -3.74
CA VAL A 249 15.03 -11.21 -4.19
C VAL A 249 16.24 -10.65 -4.93
N ALA A 250 17.45 -11.04 -4.53
CA ALA A 250 18.67 -10.48 -5.09
C ALA A 250 18.87 -10.88 -6.57
N HIS A 251 19.23 -9.91 -7.41
CA HIS A 251 19.62 -10.17 -8.82
C HIS A 251 20.96 -10.91 -8.94
N ASP A 252 21.94 -10.49 -8.14
CA ASP A 252 23.32 -10.96 -8.23
C ASP A 252 23.45 -12.38 -7.64
N PRO A 253 23.89 -13.39 -8.42
CA PRO A 253 24.19 -14.72 -7.91
C PRO A 253 25.25 -14.74 -6.79
N GLY A 254 26.08 -13.70 -6.68
CA GLY A 254 27.00 -13.49 -5.58
C GLY A 254 26.33 -13.05 -4.27
N ASN A 255 25.16 -12.39 -4.35
CA ASN A 255 24.40 -11.95 -3.18
C ASN A 255 23.48 -13.07 -2.68
N ASN A 256 23.86 -13.64 -1.54
CA ASN A 256 23.19 -14.77 -0.92
C ASN A 256 22.69 -14.48 0.50
N ASP A 257 22.57 -13.19 0.83
CA ASP A 257 22.14 -12.76 2.15
C ASP A 257 20.61 -12.87 2.29
N ASN A 258 20.17 -13.67 3.26
CA ASN A 258 18.78 -13.76 3.66
C ASN A 258 18.59 -12.93 4.92
N LEU A 259 17.93 -11.78 4.81
CA LEU A 259 17.73 -10.83 5.91
C LEU A 259 16.24 -10.71 6.21
N MET A 260 15.89 -10.77 7.50
CA MET A 260 14.55 -10.48 7.98
C MET A 260 14.57 -9.09 8.61
N GLY A 261 14.24 -8.11 7.79
CA GLY A 261 14.07 -6.71 8.17
C GLY A 261 12.77 -6.43 8.91
N LEU A 262 12.64 -5.20 9.40
CA LEU A 262 11.45 -4.75 10.12
C LEU A 262 10.20 -4.69 9.22
N GLY A 263 10.35 -4.55 7.91
CA GLY A 263 9.24 -4.61 6.96
C GLY A 263 8.52 -5.94 7.01
N PHE A 264 9.23 -7.07 7.15
CA PHE A 264 8.56 -8.36 7.38
C PHE A 264 7.75 -8.36 8.67
N CYS A 265 8.29 -7.76 9.75
CA CYS A 265 7.60 -7.66 11.03
C CYS A 265 6.27 -6.88 10.93
N LYS A 266 6.12 -5.98 9.94
CA LYS A 266 4.85 -5.28 9.68
C LYS A 266 3.73 -6.20 9.18
N LYS A 267 4.00 -7.46 8.79
CA LYS A 267 2.93 -8.46 8.54
C LYS A 267 2.17 -8.89 9.78
N PHE A 268 2.65 -8.53 10.97
CA PHE A 268 2.07 -8.90 12.25
C PHE A 268 1.54 -7.66 12.96
N SER A 269 0.56 -7.81 13.84
CA SER A 269 0.04 -6.68 14.63
C SER A 269 1.03 -6.22 15.70
N ASP A 270 1.86 -7.15 16.19
CA ASP A 270 2.96 -6.88 17.10
C ASP A 270 4.05 -7.96 16.96
N VAL A 271 5.30 -7.57 17.22
CA VAL A 271 6.46 -8.47 17.24
C VAL A 271 7.32 -8.14 18.45
N GLN A 272 7.50 -9.11 19.33
CA GLN A 272 8.27 -8.94 20.57
C GLN A 272 9.50 -9.82 20.55
N TRP A 273 10.66 -9.17 20.59
CA TRP A 273 11.96 -9.84 20.64
C TRP A 273 12.51 -9.89 22.06
N SER A 274 12.93 -11.09 22.49
CA SER A 274 13.51 -11.28 23.81
C SER A 274 14.88 -11.95 23.73
N LEU A 275 15.91 -11.19 24.09
CA LEU A 275 17.28 -11.71 24.27
C LEU A 275 17.38 -12.74 25.39
N ILE A 276 16.66 -12.52 26.49
CA ILE A 276 16.69 -13.42 27.66
C ILE A 276 16.07 -14.77 27.33
N ASN A 277 14.97 -14.77 26.56
CA ASN A 277 14.24 -15.99 26.24
C ASN A 277 14.64 -16.59 24.88
N GLU A 278 15.61 -15.99 24.18
CA GLU A 278 16.11 -16.44 22.87
C GLU A 278 15.00 -16.73 21.85
N LYS A 279 13.98 -15.87 21.83
CA LYS A 279 12.78 -16.06 21.01
C LYS A 279 12.21 -14.74 20.52
N ILE A 280 11.52 -14.83 19.39
CA ILE A 280 10.61 -13.78 18.91
C ILE A 280 9.18 -14.30 19.05
N LEU A 281 8.31 -13.46 19.58
CA LEU A 281 6.87 -13.66 19.56
C LEU A 281 6.28 -12.84 18.42
N PHE A 282 5.57 -13.51 17.52
CA PHE A 282 4.79 -12.87 16.47
C PHE A 282 3.31 -12.95 16.84
N ILE A 283 2.61 -11.82 16.78
CA ILE A 283 1.19 -11.71 17.14
C ILE A 283 0.38 -11.39 15.89
N LYS A 284 -0.67 -12.17 15.66
CA LYS A 284 -1.70 -11.87 14.68
C LYS A 284 -2.61 -10.82 15.28
#